data_AF-A0A0F8UPA4-F1
#
_entry.id   AF-A0A0F8UPA4-F1
#
_cell.length_a   1.000
_cell.length_b   1.000
_cell.length_c   1.000
_cell.angle_alpha   90.00
_cell.angle_beta   90.00
_cell.angle_gamma   90.00
#
_symmetry.space_group_name_H-M   'P 1'
#
loop_
_entity.id
_entity.type
_entity.pdbx_description
1 polymer ?
#
loop_
_entity_poly.entity_id
_entity_poly.type
_entity_poly.pdbx_seq_one_letter_code
_entity_poly.pdbx_strand_id
1 'polypeptide(L)'
;MITAEPDEPLHVLDLPQIHMKPSGTELIQTLELLAIKPRGFGSSAHESVKSQTVHPAGVTRYLTSIISSSLSWLDTDELREAVWDAAAARLSERSGRTAMPAMSRVFVIPTSSGEELTLTLHEPSLTADNLGMKTWVSSYLLSRRLHTLPDSTPQLIPSASITPTSGRTLRALELGAGTGLVGLSFAALRGKSATVHLTDLPEIVPNLSHNVSLNVELLTNTAATTTTGVLDWCVTPEPLPVPEEQYDLILAADPLYSPSHPQWLVDTIAVWLGRGLDARVVLEMPLRDAYLPQVEELRQRMGHLGLAVVEEGEETGYDDWETADGGALAVRCWWSAYIDDPISSDRKVEAHAGQAFYINYPELDHMKHLKRGLGLVTTISDNPPQLNWLYADKDTHEVKYGNRTESCEHAVGPWDWRDDETTITLERKGRFLAVKGDDGSWEVYFDRHRDGLQGVLQATGEIGQSGRCAYSIEKDSSRADLGLKKK
;
A
#
# COMPACT_ATOMS: atom_id res chain seq x y z
N MET A 1 19.12 11.38 -55.75
CA MET A 1 20.27 11.83 -54.93
C MET A 1 19.71 12.80 -53.90
N ILE A 2 19.62 12.37 -52.65
CA ILE A 2 19.13 13.21 -51.55
C ILE A 2 20.26 14.18 -51.20
N THR A 3 19.99 15.48 -51.33
CA THR A 3 20.88 16.58 -50.93
C THR A 3 20.18 17.35 -49.83
N ALA A 4 20.14 16.76 -48.64
CA ALA A 4 19.75 17.45 -47.42
C ALA A 4 21.01 17.53 -46.53
N GLU A 5 21.27 18.69 -45.94
CA GLU A 5 22.33 18.82 -44.96
C GLU A 5 22.03 17.92 -43.73
N PRO A 6 23.05 17.30 -43.11
CA PRO A 6 22.87 16.19 -42.17
C PRO A 6 22.17 16.52 -40.85
N ASP A 7 21.74 17.76 -40.60
CA ASP A 7 21.10 18.20 -39.35
C ASP A 7 19.68 18.83 -39.56
N GLU A 8 19.12 18.87 -40.79
CA GLU A 8 17.75 19.41 -41.02
C GLU A 8 16.68 18.29 -41.05
N PRO A 9 15.55 18.44 -40.33
CA PRO A 9 14.48 17.43 -40.34
C PRO A 9 13.86 17.31 -41.74
N LEU A 10 13.68 16.08 -42.21
CA LEU A 10 13.04 15.79 -43.49
C LEU A 10 11.58 16.26 -43.49
N HIS A 11 11.11 16.78 -44.61
CA HIS A 11 9.68 17.00 -44.81
C HIS A 11 9.03 15.71 -45.34
N VAL A 12 7.73 15.53 -45.08
CA VAL A 12 6.98 14.36 -45.56
C VAL A 12 6.99 14.19 -47.09
N LEU A 13 7.26 15.28 -47.81
CA LEU A 13 7.39 15.30 -49.27
C LEU A 13 8.74 14.75 -49.76
N ASP A 14 9.75 14.67 -48.89
CA ASP A 14 11.06 14.09 -49.18
C ASP A 14 11.05 12.55 -49.06
N LEU A 15 9.97 12.00 -48.47
CA LEU A 15 9.78 10.56 -48.32
C LEU A 15 9.28 9.92 -49.64
N PRO A 16 9.48 8.60 -49.84
CA PRO A 16 8.95 7.89 -51.00
C PRO A 16 7.45 8.07 -51.17
N GLN A 17 7.02 8.63 -52.30
CA GLN A 17 5.61 8.91 -52.56
C GLN A 17 4.93 7.75 -53.28
N ILE A 18 3.73 7.35 -52.84
CA ILE A 18 2.99 6.20 -53.39
C ILE A 18 2.81 6.23 -54.92
N HIS A 19 2.66 7.42 -55.51
CA HIS A 19 2.48 7.58 -56.95
C HIS A 19 3.75 7.25 -57.76
N MET A 20 4.92 7.22 -57.11
CA MET A 20 6.20 6.83 -57.71
C MET A 20 6.45 5.32 -57.67
N LYS A 21 5.53 4.54 -57.06
CA LYS A 21 5.62 3.08 -56.93
C LYS A 21 6.95 2.61 -56.30
N PRO A 22 7.32 3.10 -55.10
CA PRO A 22 8.55 2.69 -54.41
C PRO A 22 8.53 1.21 -54.06
N SER A 23 9.70 0.60 -53.90
CA SER A 23 9.81 -0.80 -53.46
C SER A 23 9.24 -0.99 -52.04
N GLY A 24 8.81 -2.21 -51.71
CA GLY A 24 8.32 -2.51 -50.37
C GLY A 24 9.40 -2.27 -49.29
N THR A 25 10.66 -2.57 -49.60
CA THR A 25 11.79 -2.30 -48.69
C THR A 25 11.97 -0.81 -48.41
N GLU A 26 11.86 0.06 -49.42
CA GLU A 26 11.94 1.52 -49.22
C GLU A 26 10.78 2.04 -48.36
N LEU A 27 9.57 1.50 -48.54
CA LEU A 27 8.42 1.85 -47.71
C LEU A 27 8.62 1.40 -46.26
N ILE A 28 9.07 0.17 -46.01
CA ILE A 28 9.33 -0.33 -44.67
C ILE A 28 10.42 0.50 -43.96
N GLN A 29 11.53 0.79 -44.63
CA GLN A 29 12.59 1.66 -44.05
C GLN A 29 12.07 3.07 -43.73
N THR A 30 11.20 3.62 -44.59
CA THR A 30 10.55 4.90 -44.34
C THR A 30 9.61 4.83 -43.13
N LEU A 31 8.85 3.75 -42.99
CA LEU A 31 7.96 3.53 -41.86
C LEU A 31 8.72 3.26 -40.55
N GLU A 32 9.93 2.71 -40.61
CA GLU A 32 10.85 2.62 -39.47
C GLU A 32 11.38 3.99 -39.05
N LEU A 33 11.72 4.86 -40.00
CA LEU A 33 12.09 6.26 -39.73
C LEU A 33 10.95 7.05 -39.07
N LEU A 34 9.70 6.70 -39.37
CA LEU A 34 8.51 7.28 -38.76
C LEU A 34 8.11 6.61 -37.43
N ALA A 35 8.85 5.63 -36.91
CA ALA A 35 8.52 4.99 -35.64
C ALA A 35 8.66 5.98 -34.49
N ILE A 36 7.60 6.16 -33.70
CA ILE A 36 7.72 6.88 -32.43
C ILE A 36 8.32 5.93 -31.42
N LYS A 37 9.56 6.19 -31.03
CA LYS A 37 10.13 5.54 -29.86
C LYS A 37 9.39 6.06 -28.62
N PRO A 38 8.88 5.18 -27.75
CA PRO A 38 8.25 5.60 -26.51
C PRO A 38 9.23 6.47 -25.73
N ARG A 39 8.76 7.60 -25.19
CA ARG A 39 9.59 8.44 -24.34
C ARG A 39 9.89 7.64 -23.05
N GLY A 40 11.15 7.66 -22.62
CA GLY A 40 11.53 7.10 -21.32
C GLY A 40 11.18 8.10 -20.23
N PHE A 41 10.77 7.63 -19.05
CA PHE A 41 10.47 8.50 -17.91
C PHE A 41 11.73 9.18 -17.30
N GLY A 42 12.95 8.79 -17.71
CA GLY A 42 14.21 9.25 -17.14
C GLY A 42 14.74 10.57 -17.73
N SER A 43 15.53 11.31 -16.94
CA SER A 43 16.16 12.59 -17.32
C SER A 43 17.14 12.48 -18.50
N SER A 44 17.65 11.28 -18.78
CA SER A 44 18.50 10.95 -19.94
C SER A 44 17.73 10.73 -21.24
N ALA A 45 16.39 10.88 -21.25
CA ALA A 45 15.59 10.89 -22.48
C ALA A 45 15.97 12.02 -23.47
N HIS A 46 16.86 12.94 -23.05
CA HIS A 46 17.43 13.98 -23.90
C HIS A 46 18.70 13.59 -24.67
N GLU A 47 19.30 12.42 -24.42
CA GLU A 47 20.35 11.89 -25.30
C GLU A 47 19.73 11.00 -26.38
N SER A 48 18.95 11.61 -27.27
CA SER A 48 18.62 10.94 -28.52
C SER A 48 19.89 10.82 -29.36
N VAL A 49 20.28 9.58 -29.69
CA VAL A 49 21.18 9.30 -30.81
C VAL A 49 20.69 10.15 -31.98
N LYS A 50 21.56 11.01 -32.55
CA LYS A 50 21.25 11.84 -33.71
C LYS A 50 20.78 10.95 -34.87
N SER A 51 19.48 10.68 -34.95
CA SER A 51 18.83 9.99 -36.06
C SER A 51 18.08 11.02 -36.88
N GLN A 52 18.07 10.85 -38.19
CA GLN A 52 17.33 11.71 -39.10
C GLN A 52 15.85 11.77 -38.70
N THR A 53 15.35 12.97 -38.36
CA THR A 53 13.98 13.20 -37.92
C THR A 53 13.10 13.69 -39.06
N VAL A 54 11.80 13.42 -38.99
CA VAL A 54 10.81 13.90 -39.98
C VAL A 54 9.92 14.93 -39.30
N HIS A 55 9.68 16.06 -39.96
CA HIS A 55 8.77 17.09 -39.47
C HIS A 55 7.36 16.53 -39.30
N PRO A 56 6.68 16.72 -38.14
CA PRO A 56 5.42 16.04 -37.83
C PRO A 56 4.26 16.47 -38.74
N ALA A 57 4.31 17.68 -39.30
CA ALA A 57 3.27 18.16 -40.21
C ALA A 57 3.15 17.29 -41.46
N GLY A 58 1.93 16.79 -41.72
CA GLY A 58 1.61 15.99 -42.90
C GLY A 58 1.90 14.50 -42.79
N VAL A 59 2.58 14.04 -41.72
CA VAL A 59 2.88 12.61 -41.49
C VAL A 59 1.60 11.77 -41.41
N THR A 60 0.59 12.22 -40.67
CA THR A 60 -0.71 11.52 -40.57
C THR A 60 -1.33 11.31 -41.95
N ARG A 61 -1.34 12.36 -42.79
CA ARG A 61 -1.89 12.29 -44.16
C ARG A 61 -1.09 11.33 -45.04
N TYR A 62 0.22 11.30 -44.89
CA TYR A 62 1.10 10.37 -45.61
C TYR A 62 0.83 8.92 -45.20
N LEU A 63 0.77 8.62 -43.91
CA LEU A 63 0.44 7.28 -43.40
C LEU A 63 -0.94 6.81 -43.87
N THR A 64 -1.97 7.66 -43.77
CA THR A 64 -3.30 7.35 -44.31
C THR A 64 -3.26 7.09 -45.82
N SER A 65 -2.42 7.81 -46.58
CA SER A 65 -2.29 7.58 -48.02
C SER A 65 -1.73 6.18 -48.35
N ILE A 66 -0.77 5.68 -47.55
CA ILE A 66 -0.22 4.33 -47.68
C ILE A 66 -1.29 3.29 -47.35
N ILE A 67 -1.98 3.45 -46.21
CA ILE A 67 -3.05 2.53 -45.76
C ILE A 67 -4.20 2.46 -46.77
N SER A 68 -4.56 3.58 -47.39
CA SER A 68 -5.64 3.65 -48.39
C SER A 68 -5.24 3.14 -49.79
N SER A 69 -3.94 2.94 -50.04
CA SER A 69 -3.44 2.47 -51.33
C SER A 69 -3.55 0.95 -51.42
N SER A 70 -3.95 0.43 -52.59
CA SER A 70 -3.95 -1.02 -52.85
C SER A 70 -2.54 -1.63 -52.91
N LEU A 71 -1.50 -0.80 -52.99
CA LEU A 71 -0.09 -1.21 -53.13
C LEU A 71 0.12 -2.25 -54.25
N SER A 72 -0.70 -2.17 -55.33
CA SER A 72 -0.79 -3.21 -56.37
C SER A 72 0.47 -3.41 -57.20
N TRP A 73 1.47 -2.53 -57.06
CA TRP A 73 2.77 -2.68 -57.70
C TRP A 73 3.75 -3.53 -56.89
N LEU A 74 3.41 -3.92 -55.65
CA LEU A 74 4.20 -4.82 -54.82
C LEU A 74 3.87 -6.29 -55.16
N ASP A 75 4.91 -7.11 -55.23
CA ASP A 75 4.87 -8.44 -55.84
C ASP A 75 4.04 -9.47 -55.06
N THR A 76 3.95 -9.35 -53.74
CA THR A 76 3.30 -10.35 -52.88
C THR A 76 2.29 -9.74 -51.91
N ASP A 77 1.28 -10.52 -51.55
CA ASP A 77 0.26 -10.11 -50.57
C ASP A 77 0.89 -9.93 -49.19
N GLU A 78 1.83 -10.81 -48.81
CA GLU A 78 2.54 -10.73 -47.53
C GLU A 78 3.33 -9.43 -47.37
N LEU A 79 3.93 -8.93 -48.44
CA LEU A 79 4.67 -7.67 -48.41
C LEU A 79 3.72 -6.46 -48.32
N ARG A 80 2.54 -6.54 -48.93
CA ARG A 80 1.52 -5.49 -48.81
C ARG A 80 0.96 -5.43 -47.40
N GLU A 81 0.63 -6.58 -46.80
CA GLU A 81 0.20 -6.68 -45.40
C GLU A 81 1.25 -6.11 -44.45
N ALA A 82 2.54 -6.47 -44.61
CA ALA A 82 3.61 -5.93 -43.78
C ALA A 82 3.74 -4.40 -43.86
N VAL A 83 3.56 -3.81 -45.05
CA VAL A 83 3.59 -2.35 -45.24
C VAL A 83 2.35 -1.69 -44.63
N TRP A 84 1.16 -2.28 -44.80
CA TRP A 84 -0.07 -1.78 -44.19
C TRP A 84 -0.01 -1.84 -42.66
N ASP A 85 0.44 -2.96 -42.09
CA ASP A 85 0.61 -3.14 -40.65
C ASP A 85 1.60 -2.13 -40.07
N ALA A 86 2.75 -1.94 -40.72
CA ALA A 86 3.72 -0.96 -40.31
C ALA A 86 3.15 0.47 -40.38
N ALA A 87 2.45 0.83 -41.46
CA ALA A 87 1.85 2.15 -41.61
C ALA A 87 0.72 2.40 -40.60
N ALA A 88 -0.12 1.39 -40.35
CA ALA A 88 -1.17 1.43 -39.35
C ALA A 88 -0.59 1.59 -37.94
N ALA A 89 0.48 0.85 -37.60
CA ALA A 89 1.18 1.00 -36.32
C ALA A 89 1.71 2.42 -36.13
N ARG A 90 2.38 3.00 -37.14
CA ARG A 90 2.88 4.39 -37.11
C ARG A 90 1.76 5.42 -36.93
N LEU A 91 0.58 5.16 -37.50
CA LEU A 91 -0.58 6.03 -37.34
C LEU A 91 -1.19 5.88 -35.94
N SER A 92 -1.25 4.66 -35.42
CA SER A 92 -1.75 4.34 -34.08
C SER A 92 -0.89 4.97 -32.98
N GLU A 93 0.44 4.92 -33.12
CA GLU A 93 1.41 5.59 -32.24
C GLU A 93 1.16 7.10 -32.11
N ARG A 94 0.55 7.72 -33.13
CA ARG A 94 0.25 9.17 -33.20
C ARG A 94 -1.19 9.50 -32.85
N SER A 95 -2.00 8.51 -32.50
CA SER A 95 -3.43 8.67 -32.21
C SER A 95 -3.72 8.76 -30.70
N GLY A 96 -2.68 8.99 -29.88
CA GLY A 96 -2.75 9.08 -28.42
C GLY A 96 -2.47 7.74 -27.72
N ARG A 97 -2.24 7.79 -26.39
CA ARG A 97 -1.83 6.63 -25.59
C ARG A 97 -2.86 5.49 -25.57
N THR A 98 -4.14 5.80 -25.75
CA THR A 98 -5.24 4.83 -25.83
C THR A 98 -5.19 3.99 -27.10
N ALA A 99 -4.60 4.52 -28.18
CA ALA A 99 -4.43 3.85 -29.46
C ALA A 99 -3.04 3.20 -29.62
N MET A 100 -2.14 3.33 -28.63
CA MET A 100 -0.82 2.71 -28.75
C MET A 100 -0.91 1.18 -28.70
N PRO A 101 -0.14 0.49 -29.57
CA PRO A 101 -0.04 -0.96 -29.52
C PRO A 101 0.61 -1.43 -28.21
N ALA A 102 0.50 -2.74 -27.95
CA ALA A 102 1.24 -3.36 -26.86
C ALA A 102 2.74 -3.10 -27.03
N MET A 103 3.42 -2.84 -25.92
CA MET A 103 4.81 -2.41 -25.93
C MET A 103 5.55 -2.88 -24.69
N SER A 104 6.87 -3.04 -24.80
CA SER A 104 7.73 -3.29 -23.65
C SER A 104 8.64 -2.08 -23.41
N ARG A 105 8.78 -1.68 -22.15
CA ARG A 105 9.57 -0.55 -21.70
C ARG A 105 10.67 -1.00 -20.77
N VAL A 106 11.78 -0.30 -20.84
CA VAL A 106 12.92 -0.50 -19.96
C VAL A 106 12.97 0.66 -18.95
N PHE A 107 12.98 0.34 -17.67
CA PHE A 107 13.05 1.27 -16.56
C PHE A 107 14.38 1.12 -15.85
N VAL A 108 15.00 2.26 -15.56
CA VAL A 108 16.30 2.33 -14.88
C VAL A 108 16.07 2.80 -13.45
N ILE A 109 16.49 1.98 -12.49
CA ILE A 109 16.30 2.19 -11.06
C ILE A 109 17.67 2.40 -10.40
N PRO A 110 17.92 3.59 -9.80
CA PRO A 110 19.17 3.86 -9.11
C PRO A 110 19.31 3.01 -7.84
N THR A 111 20.53 2.64 -7.48
CA THR A 111 20.88 1.99 -6.21
C THR A 111 21.65 2.92 -5.29
N SER A 112 21.76 2.55 -4.00
CA SER A 112 22.59 3.28 -3.03
C SER A 112 24.10 3.17 -3.31
N SER A 113 24.54 2.18 -4.11
CA SER A 113 25.94 2.05 -4.55
C SER A 113 26.28 2.97 -5.73
N GLY A 114 25.28 3.63 -6.34
CA GLY A 114 25.43 4.39 -7.57
C GLY A 114 25.41 3.53 -8.84
N GLU A 115 25.13 2.23 -8.72
CA GLU A 115 24.80 1.37 -9.85
C GLU A 115 23.33 1.56 -10.26
N GLU A 116 22.96 1.01 -11.41
CA GLU A 116 21.60 1.07 -11.92
C GLU A 116 21.05 -0.33 -12.21
N LEU A 117 19.86 -0.63 -11.69
CA LEU A 117 19.11 -1.83 -12.02
C LEU A 117 18.19 -1.55 -13.19
N THR A 118 18.01 -2.53 -14.07
CA THR A 118 17.20 -2.40 -15.26
C THR A 118 16.02 -3.37 -15.20
N LEU A 119 14.79 -2.84 -15.27
CA LEU A 119 13.55 -3.62 -15.29
C LEU A 119 12.89 -3.49 -16.66
N THR A 120 12.40 -4.60 -17.21
CA THR A 120 11.60 -4.61 -18.43
C THR A 120 10.15 -4.93 -18.11
N LEU A 121 9.22 -4.03 -18.46
CA LEU A 121 7.79 -4.23 -18.25
C LEU A 121 7.04 -4.21 -19.58
N HIS A 122 6.13 -5.16 -19.74
CA HIS A 122 5.16 -5.22 -20.80
C HIS A 122 3.89 -4.46 -20.43
N GLU A 123 3.46 -3.59 -21.34
CA GLU A 123 2.21 -2.83 -21.28
C GLU A 123 1.35 -3.23 -22.49
N PRO A 124 0.26 -4.00 -22.30
CA PRO A 124 -0.63 -4.35 -23.40
C PRO A 124 -1.33 -3.11 -23.97
N SER A 125 -1.90 -3.26 -25.17
CA SER A 125 -2.75 -2.22 -25.77
C SER A 125 -3.94 -1.91 -24.87
N LEU A 126 -4.32 -0.63 -24.79
CA LEU A 126 -5.43 -0.21 -23.93
C LEU A 126 -6.77 -0.53 -24.63
N THR A 127 -7.27 -1.74 -24.44
CA THR A 127 -8.63 -2.11 -24.86
C THR A 127 -9.58 -1.91 -23.67
N ALA A 128 -10.51 -0.95 -23.74
CA ALA A 128 -11.50 -0.66 -22.69
C ALA A 128 -10.89 -0.30 -21.29
N ASP A 129 -11.52 -0.71 -20.19
CA ASP A 129 -11.27 -0.32 -18.78
C ASP A 129 -9.95 -0.84 -18.16
N ASN A 130 -8.88 -0.98 -18.95
CA ASN A 130 -7.60 -1.58 -18.52
C ASN A 130 -6.56 -0.54 -18.03
N LEU A 131 -6.96 0.46 -17.23
CA LEU A 131 -6.06 1.52 -16.74
C LEU A 131 -4.87 0.97 -15.92
N GLY A 132 -5.06 -0.14 -15.20
CA GLY A 132 -4.00 -0.81 -14.43
C GLY A 132 -2.89 -1.44 -15.27
N MET A 133 -3.06 -1.54 -16.59
CA MET A 133 -2.07 -2.14 -17.50
C MET A 133 -1.00 -1.17 -18.00
N LYS A 134 -1.05 0.09 -17.56
CA LYS A 134 -0.09 1.14 -17.95
C LYS A 134 0.76 1.54 -16.76
N THR A 135 2.04 1.82 -17.02
CA THR A 135 2.92 2.39 -16.01
C THR A 135 2.71 3.89 -15.95
N TRP A 136 2.43 4.39 -14.75
CA TRP A 136 2.20 5.80 -14.48
C TRP A 136 3.45 6.47 -13.91
N VAL A 137 3.64 7.76 -14.18
CA VAL A 137 4.84 8.51 -13.76
C VAL A 137 5.09 8.47 -12.24
N SER A 138 4.02 8.48 -11.43
CA SER A 138 4.03 8.31 -9.98
C SER A 138 4.73 7.01 -9.54
N SER A 139 4.44 5.90 -10.21
CA SER A 139 5.12 4.61 -9.93
C SER A 139 6.61 4.66 -10.26
N TYR A 140 7.02 5.37 -11.31
CA TYR A 140 8.43 5.52 -11.66
C TYR A 140 9.19 6.40 -10.67
N LEU A 141 8.62 7.54 -10.28
CA LEU A 141 9.19 8.43 -9.27
C LEU A 141 9.36 7.69 -7.94
N LEU A 142 8.35 6.90 -7.53
CA LEU A 142 8.44 6.11 -6.29
C LEU A 142 9.57 5.09 -6.39
N SER A 143 9.62 4.33 -7.47
CA SER A 143 10.67 3.33 -7.71
C SER A 143 12.08 3.92 -7.65
N ARG A 144 12.28 5.13 -8.17
CA ARG A 144 13.56 5.83 -8.07
C ARG A 144 13.91 6.22 -6.64
N ARG A 145 12.93 6.53 -5.80
CA ARG A 145 13.15 6.92 -4.39
C ARG A 145 13.39 5.74 -3.46
N LEU A 146 13.00 4.53 -3.85
CA LEU A 146 13.10 3.33 -2.99
C LEU A 146 14.51 3.06 -2.46
N HIS A 147 15.57 3.43 -3.19
CA HIS A 147 16.96 3.25 -2.73
C HIS A 147 17.39 4.22 -1.63
N THR A 148 16.70 5.37 -1.49
CA THR A 148 16.93 6.34 -0.42
C THR A 148 15.96 6.20 0.73
N LEU A 149 14.80 5.55 0.53
CA LEU A 149 13.87 5.27 1.60
C LEU A 149 14.58 4.43 2.66
N PRO A 150 14.89 5.03 3.82
CA PRO A 150 15.80 4.41 4.77
C PRO A 150 15.11 3.25 5.50
N ASP A 151 15.93 2.35 6.06
CA ASP A 151 15.56 1.46 7.19
C ASP A 151 15.18 2.26 8.47
N SER A 152 14.80 3.54 8.34
CA SER A 152 14.60 4.47 9.45
C SER A 152 13.43 4.02 10.31
N THR A 153 13.75 3.36 11.41
CA THR A 153 13.16 3.73 12.69
C THR A 153 13.54 5.20 12.94
N PRO A 154 12.58 6.13 13.03
CA PRO A 154 12.91 7.47 13.49
C PRO A 154 13.66 7.39 14.81
N GLN A 155 14.66 8.25 15.01
CA GLN A 155 15.45 8.37 16.25
C GLN A 155 14.60 8.75 17.50
N LEU A 156 13.28 8.77 17.39
CA LEU A 156 12.33 9.06 18.46
C LEU A 156 12.25 7.95 19.51
N ILE A 157 12.96 6.83 19.33
CA ILE A 157 12.97 5.68 20.24
C ILE A 157 14.41 5.41 20.68
N PRO A 158 14.72 5.48 21.98
CA PRO A 158 16.05 5.17 22.49
C PRO A 158 16.50 3.78 22.00
N SER A 159 17.67 3.71 21.35
CA SER A 159 18.24 2.49 20.75
C SER A 159 18.42 1.32 21.72
N ALA A 160 18.22 1.53 23.03
CA ALA A 160 18.25 0.50 24.07
C ALA A 160 16.93 -0.32 24.17
N SER A 161 15.83 0.15 23.59
CA SER A 161 14.52 -0.54 23.58
C SER A 161 14.25 -1.32 22.30
N ILE A 162 15.13 -1.23 21.31
CA ILE A 162 15.06 -1.97 20.06
C ILE A 162 16.04 -3.13 20.20
N THR A 163 15.56 -4.31 20.58
CA THR A 163 16.27 -5.53 20.17
C THR A 163 16.12 -5.59 18.65
N PRO A 164 17.19 -5.40 17.86
CA PRO A 164 17.07 -5.60 16.43
C PRO A 164 16.64 -7.04 16.24
N THR A 165 15.52 -7.27 15.56
CA THR A 165 15.11 -8.58 15.05
C THR A 165 16.05 -8.96 13.91
N SER A 166 17.35 -9.02 14.21
CA SER A 166 18.43 -9.38 13.32
C SER A 166 18.23 -10.83 12.89
N GLY A 167 17.49 -11.03 11.79
CA GLY A 167 17.30 -12.34 11.17
C GLY A 167 15.98 -12.56 10.43
N ARG A 168 14.96 -11.71 10.59
CA ARG A 168 13.69 -11.88 9.86
C ARG A 168 13.71 -11.14 8.52
N THR A 169 13.33 -11.83 7.45
CA THR A 169 13.11 -11.23 6.13
C THR A 169 11.90 -10.30 6.16
N LEU A 170 12.06 -9.06 5.68
CA LEU A 170 10.99 -8.07 5.58
C LEU A 170 9.89 -8.57 4.63
N ARG A 171 8.63 -8.54 5.05
CA ARG A 171 7.48 -8.85 4.19
C ARG A 171 6.85 -7.56 3.68
N ALA A 172 6.87 -7.36 2.38
CA ALA A 172 6.25 -6.20 1.74
C ALA A 172 5.04 -6.61 0.90
N LEU A 173 4.01 -5.77 0.90
CA LEU A 173 2.82 -5.87 0.07
C LEU A 173 2.73 -4.62 -0.82
N GLU A 174 2.54 -4.79 -2.12
CA GLU A 174 2.16 -3.71 -3.02
C GLU A 174 0.67 -3.80 -3.34
N LEU A 175 -0.07 -2.74 -3.05
CA LEU A 175 -1.49 -2.59 -3.35
C LEU A 175 -1.65 -1.83 -4.67
N GLY A 176 -2.38 -2.42 -5.62
CA GLY A 176 -2.61 -1.78 -6.92
C GLY A 176 -1.32 -1.70 -7.74
N ALA A 177 -0.62 -2.82 -7.84
CA ALA A 177 0.71 -2.90 -8.43
C ALA A 177 0.74 -2.54 -9.92
N GLY A 178 -0.38 -2.68 -10.63
CA GLY A 178 -0.50 -2.43 -12.06
C GLY A 178 0.49 -3.27 -12.87
N THR A 179 1.50 -2.61 -13.44
CA THR A 179 2.58 -3.28 -14.18
C THR A 179 3.63 -3.93 -13.28
N GLY A 180 3.64 -3.62 -11.98
CA GLY A 180 4.54 -4.15 -10.96
C GLY A 180 5.83 -3.37 -10.77
N LEU A 181 5.93 -2.15 -11.33
CA LEU A 181 7.18 -1.39 -11.33
C LEU A 181 7.73 -1.15 -9.91
N VAL A 182 6.87 -0.75 -8.95
CA VAL A 182 7.34 -0.39 -7.60
C VAL A 182 7.78 -1.62 -6.83
N GLY A 183 6.94 -2.65 -6.74
CA GLY A 183 7.26 -3.88 -6.01
C GLY A 183 8.46 -4.63 -6.59
N LEU A 184 8.59 -4.69 -7.92
CA LEU A 184 9.78 -5.30 -8.57
C LEU A 184 11.05 -4.50 -8.28
N SER A 185 10.97 -3.17 -8.33
CA SER A 185 12.10 -2.29 -7.98
C SER A 185 12.51 -2.51 -6.52
N PHE A 186 11.54 -2.52 -5.60
CA PHE A 186 11.79 -2.76 -4.19
C PHE A 186 12.41 -4.13 -3.93
N ALA A 187 11.85 -5.17 -4.55
CA ALA A 187 12.37 -6.53 -4.44
C ALA A 187 13.82 -6.62 -4.91
N ALA A 188 14.12 -6.05 -6.08
CA ALA A 188 15.46 -6.06 -6.64
C ALA A 188 16.47 -5.29 -5.77
N LEU A 189 16.08 -4.14 -5.20
CA LEU A 189 16.92 -3.34 -4.31
C LEU A 189 17.21 -4.02 -2.98
N ARG A 190 16.22 -4.73 -2.39
CA ARG A 190 16.36 -5.39 -1.08
C ARG A 190 16.94 -6.80 -1.18
N GLY A 191 16.79 -7.44 -2.32
CA GLY A 191 17.25 -8.81 -2.57
C GLY A 191 16.73 -9.78 -1.52
N LYS A 192 17.61 -10.63 -0.99
CA LYS A 192 17.30 -11.63 0.05
C LYS A 192 16.74 -11.06 1.36
N SER A 193 16.84 -9.74 1.57
CA SER A 193 16.39 -9.09 2.81
C SER A 193 14.89 -8.81 2.82
N ALA A 194 14.18 -8.99 1.69
CA ALA A 194 12.74 -8.83 1.60
C ALA A 194 12.06 -9.89 0.72
N THR A 195 10.81 -10.20 1.07
CA THR A 195 9.85 -10.88 0.20
C THR A 195 8.74 -9.92 -0.16
N VAL A 196 8.39 -9.80 -1.44
CA VAL A 196 7.39 -8.84 -1.94
C VAL A 196 6.21 -9.56 -2.55
N HIS A 197 5.00 -9.26 -2.07
CA HIS A 197 3.75 -9.71 -2.66
C HIS A 197 3.12 -8.56 -3.46
N LEU A 198 3.04 -8.70 -4.78
CA LEU A 198 2.46 -7.70 -5.67
C LEU A 198 0.99 -8.05 -5.93
N THR A 199 0.07 -7.12 -5.66
CA THR A 199 -1.36 -7.39 -5.76
C THR A 199 -2.13 -6.40 -6.59
N ASP A 200 -3.14 -6.90 -7.31
CA ASP A 200 -4.06 -6.09 -8.11
C ASP A 200 -5.37 -6.87 -8.37
N LEU A 201 -6.25 -6.34 -9.21
CA LEU A 201 -7.50 -6.97 -9.63
C LEU A 201 -7.28 -8.20 -10.55
N PRO A 202 -8.23 -9.15 -10.62
CA PRO A 202 -8.10 -10.39 -11.38
C PRO A 202 -7.67 -10.21 -12.85
N GLU A 203 -8.13 -9.15 -13.49
CA GLU A 203 -7.81 -8.82 -14.88
C GLU A 203 -6.38 -8.30 -15.06
N ILE A 204 -5.76 -7.71 -14.02
CA ILE A 204 -4.41 -7.13 -14.06
C ILE A 204 -3.33 -8.17 -13.72
N VAL A 205 -3.63 -9.06 -12.77
CA VAL A 205 -2.68 -10.05 -12.25
C VAL A 205 -1.98 -10.90 -13.33
N PRO A 206 -2.63 -11.36 -14.42
CA PRO A 206 -1.92 -12.11 -15.47
C PRO A 206 -0.77 -11.33 -16.12
N ASN A 207 -0.95 -10.04 -16.40
CA ASN A 207 0.12 -9.21 -16.96
C ASN A 207 1.19 -8.90 -15.91
N LEU A 208 0.79 -8.69 -14.66
CA LEU A 208 1.70 -8.53 -13.53
C LEU A 208 2.63 -9.75 -13.37
N SER A 209 2.08 -10.98 -13.39
CA SER A 209 2.87 -12.22 -13.35
C SER A 209 3.78 -12.38 -14.57
N HIS A 210 3.32 -11.94 -15.75
CA HIS A 210 4.15 -11.90 -16.95
C HIS A 210 5.35 -10.96 -16.77
N ASN A 211 5.14 -9.76 -16.23
CA ASN A 211 6.20 -8.80 -15.93
C ASN A 211 7.20 -9.30 -14.89
N VAL A 212 6.75 -10.02 -13.85
CA VAL A 212 7.66 -10.71 -12.93
C VAL A 212 8.55 -11.71 -13.69
N SER A 213 7.96 -12.49 -14.60
CA SER A 213 8.69 -13.49 -15.39
C SER A 213 9.72 -12.88 -16.34
N LEU A 214 9.43 -11.70 -16.91
CA LEU A 214 10.38 -10.96 -17.76
C LEU A 214 11.65 -10.52 -17.00
N ASN A 215 11.58 -10.41 -15.68
CA ASN A 215 12.67 -9.93 -14.83
C ASN A 215 13.31 -11.03 -13.97
N VAL A 216 13.08 -12.31 -14.30
CA VAL A 216 13.58 -13.45 -13.52
C VAL A 216 15.11 -13.46 -13.34
N GLU A 217 15.85 -13.04 -14.36
CA GLU A 217 17.32 -12.96 -14.29
C GLU A 217 17.77 -11.93 -13.24
N LEU A 218 17.21 -10.73 -13.29
CA LEU A 218 17.47 -9.68 -12.30
C LEU A 218 17.13 -10.16 -10.89
N LEU A 219 15.92 -10.72 -10.70
CA LEU A 219 15.46 -11.20 -9.39
C LEU A 219 16.33 -12.33 -8.85
N THR A 220 16.82 -13.21 -9.72
CA THR A 220 17.76 -14.28 -9.33
C THR A 220 19.10 -13.70 -8.92
N ASN A 221 19.64 -12.74 -9.68
CA ASN A 221 20.93 -12.11 -9.42
C ASN A 221 20.94 -11.33 -8.10
N THR A 222 19.82 -10.70 -7.74
CA THR A 222 19.67 -9.99 -6.46
C THR A 222 19.20 -10.89 -5.32
N ALA A 223 18.89 -12.17 -5.59
CA ALA A 223 18.25 -13.10 -4.66
C ALA A 223 16.91 -12.56 -4.09
N ALA A 224 16.19 -11.79 -4.89
CA ALA A 224 14.88 -11.24 -4.55
C ALA A 224 13.79 -12.33 -4.60
N THR A 225 12.82 -12.22 -3.70
CA THR A 225 11.65 -13.11 -3.68
C THR A 225 10.38 -12.32 -3.94
N THR A 226 9.67 -12.65 -5.01
CA THR A 226 8.43 -11.98 -5.40
C THR A 226 7.31 -12.98 -5.67
N THR A 227 6.10 -12.65 -5.27
CA THR A 227 4.88 -13.38 -5.62
C THR A 227 3.81 -12.40 -6.09
N THR A 228 2.85 -12.88 -6.89
CA THR A 228 1.72 -12.08 -7.38
C THR A 228 0.41 -12.67 -6.91
N GLY A 229 -0.59 -11.84 -6.62
CA GLY A 229 -1.89 -12.30 -6.14
C GLY A 229 -3.02 -11.33 -6.44
N VAL A 230 -4.26 -11.83 -6.33
CA VAL A 230 -5.46 -10.98 -6.41
C VAL A 230 -5.73 -10.38 -5.04
N LEU A 231 -5.95 -9.08 -4.98
CA LEU A 231 -6.43 -8.39 -3.78
C LEU A 231 -7.37 -7.26 -4.19
N ASP A 232 -8.67 -7.46 -3.96
CA ASP A 232 -9.71 -6.46 -4.19
C ASP A 232 -9.99 -5.70 -2.90
N TRP A 233 -9.74 -4.39 -2.90
CA TRP A 233 -9.90 -3.53 -1.72
C TRP A 233 -11.36 -3.38 -1.29
N CYS A 234 -12.32 -3.71 -2.16
CA CYS A 234 -13.74 -3.69 -1.84
C CYS A 234 -14.18 -4.87 -0.96
N VAL A 235 -13.31 -5.87 -0.80
CA VAL A 235 -13.62 -7.13 -0.13
C VAL A 235 -12.73 -7.30 1.09
N THR A 236 -13.32 -7.25 2.28
CA THR A 236 -12.63 -7.62 3.52
C THR A 236 -12.41 -9.13 3.54
N PRO A 237 -11.18 -9.62 3.83
CA PRO A 237 -10.92 -11.05 3.89
C PRO A 237 -11.66 -11.71 5.05
N GLU A 238 -12.19 -12.91 4.81
CA GLU A 238 -12.81 -13.76 5.83
C GLU A 238 -12.19 -15.18 5.77
N PRO A 239 -11.51 -15.65 6.83
CA PRO A 239 -11.21 -14.95 8.07
C PRO A 239 -10.22 -13.78 7.86
N LEU A 240 -10.16 -12.86 8.83
CA LEU A 240 -9.13 -11.83 8.87
C LEU A 240 -7.74 -12.47 9.01
N PRO A 241 -6.68 -11.86 8.43
CA PRO A 241 -5.33 -12.38 8.51
C PRO A 241 -4.85 -12.40 9.97
N VAL A 242 -4.16 -13.47 10.34
CA VAL A 242 -3.45 -13.52 11.63
C VAL A 242 -2.18 -12.66 11.58
N PRO A 243 -1.59 -12.24 12.71
CA PRO A 243 -0.41 -11.37 12.72
C PRO A 243 0.76 -11.88 11.87
N GLU A 244 0.93 -13.20 11.77
CA GLU A 244 1.98 -13.83 10.97
C GLU A 244 1.76 -13.68 9.46
N GLU A 245 0.53 -13.40 9.03
CA GLU A 245 0.13 -13.19 7.63
C GLU A 245 0.22 -11.72 7.21
N GLN A 246 0.26 -10.78 8.17
CA GLN A 246 0.39 -9.34 7.96
C GLN A 246 1.80 -8.91 7.49
N TYR A 247 1.89 -7.72 6.89
CA TYR A 247 3.08 -7.20 6.23
C TYR A 247 3.75 -6.10 7.03
N ASP A 248 5.07 -6.01 6.89
CA ASP A 248 5.91 -5.00 7.54
C ASP A 248 5.89 -3.68 6.77
N LEU A 249 5.70 -3.76 5.45
CA LEU A 249 5.69 -2.63 4.55
C LEU A 249 4.53 -2.77 3.57
N ILE A 250 3.74 -1.71 3.43
CA ILE A 250 2.78 -1.56 2.33
C ILE A 250 3.25 -0.46 1.39
N LEU A 251 3.28 -0.76 0.09
CA LEU A 251 3.59 0.16 -1.00
C LEU A 251 2.32 0.40 -1.82
N ALA A 252 2.08 1.63 -2.28
CA ALA A 252 1.10 1.89 -3.33
C ALA A 252 1.47 3.14 -4.14
N ALA A 253 1.27 3.06 -5.46
CA ALA A 253 1.48 4.19 -6.36
C ALA A 253 0.22 4.48 -7.17
N ASP A 254 -0.17 5.75 -7.24
CA ASP A 254 -1.37 6.24 -7.93
C ASP A 254 -2.71 5.58 -7.53
N PRO A 255 -2.99 5.31 -6.24
CA PRO A 255 -4.16 4.50 -5.87
C PRO A 255 -5.50 5.26 -5.95
N LEU A 256 -5.51 6.59 -6.17
CA LEU A 256 -6.70 7.44 -5.99
C LEU A 256 -7.25 8.02 -7.30
N TYR A 257 -8.29 7.39 -7.84
CA TYR A 257 -9.01 7.87 -9.03
C TYR A 257 -10.53 7.75 -8.93
N SER A 258 -11.04 7.39 -7.74
CA SER A 258 -12.46 7.29 -7.43
C SER A 258 -12.73 7.77 -6.00
N PRO A 259 -13.90 8.37 -5.70
CA PRO A 259 -14.26 8.83 -4.36
C PRO A 259 -14.23 7.76 -3.27
N SER A 260 -14.40 6.48 -3.61
CA SER A 260 -14.39 5.38 -2.63
C SER A 260 -12.99 4.92 -2.24
N HIS A 261 -11.96 5.25 -3.03
CA HIS A 261 -10.61 4.72 -2.85
C HIS A 261 -9.94 5.10 -1.54
N PRO A 262 -10.08 6.33 -0.99
CA PRO A 262 -9.51 6.66 0.31
C PRO A 262 -10.00 5.72 1.42
N GLN A 263 -11.28 5.36 1.44
CA GLN A 263 -11.83 4.41 2.42
C GLN A 263 -11.27 3.01 2.18
N TRP A 264 -11.44 2.45 0.98
CA TRP A 264 -11.06 1.07 0.68
C TRP A 264 -9.56 0.81 0.86
N LEU A 265 -8.72 1.77 0.48
CA LEU A 265 -7.27 1.68 0.66
C LEU A 265 -6.90 1.62 2.13
N VAL A 266 -7.48 2.50 2.96
CA VAL A 266 -7.17 2.55 4.40
C VAL A 266 -7.71 1.33 5.13
N ASP A 267 -8.89 0.84 4.78
CA ASP A 267 -9.44 -0.40 5.34
C ASP A 267 -8.55 -1.60 5.00
N THR A 268 -8.06 -1.66 3.76
CA THR A 268 -7.11 -2.69 3.33
C THR A 268 -5.79 -2.59 4.09
N ILE A 269 -5.24 -1.38 4.27
CA ILE A 269 -4.04 -1.14 5.07
C ILE A 269 -4.25 -1.59 6.53
N ALA A 270 -5.39 -1.25 7.13
CA ALA A 270 -5.71 -1.62 8.51
C ALA A 270 -5.71 -3.13 8.75
N VAL A 271 -6.15 -3.89 7.75
CA VAL A 271 -6.21 -5.36 7.81
C VAL A 271 -4.84 -6.00 7.59
N TRP A 272 -4.08 -5.52 6.60
CA TRP A 272 -2.87 -6.19 6.14
C TRP A 272 -1.57 -5.66 6.71
N LEU A 273 -1.54 -4.46 7.28
CA LEU A 273 -0.34 -3.91 7.91
C LEU A 273 -0.16 -4.51 9.31
N GLY A 274 1.02 -5.06 9.59
CA GLY A 274 1.39 -5.46 10.93
C GLY A 274 1.49 -4.24 11.86
N ARG A 275 1.26 -4.42 13.16
CA ARG A 275 1.44 -3.35 14.14
C ARG A 275 2.85 -3.39 14.73
N GLY A 276 3.44 -2.23 15.00
CA GLY A 276 4.76 -2.13 15.60
C GLY A 276 5.67 -1.07 14.99
N LEU A 277 6.82 -0.88 15.63
CA LEU A 277 7.76 0.21 15.33
C LEU A 277 8.42 0.13 13.96
N ASP A 278 8.39 -1.03 13.33
CA ASP A 278 8.97 -1.29 12.02
C ASP A 278 7.91 -1.29 10.90
N ALA A 279 6.62 -1.17 11.24
CA ALA A 279 5.54 -1.13 10.27
C ALA A 279 5.54 0.18 9.47
N ARG A 280 5.49 0.07 8.14
CA ARG A 280 5.58 1.22 7.22
C ARG A 280 4.50 1.18 6.16
N VAL A 281 4.01 2.35 5.78
CA VAL A 281 3.24 2.54 4.54
C VAL A 281 3.90 3.62 3.71
N VAL A 282 4.23 3.32 2.45
CA VAL A 282 4.82 4.29 1.54
C VAL A 282 3.91 4.47 0.34
N LEU A 283 3.53 5.71 0.10
CA LEU A 283 2.59 6.10 -0.93
C LEU A 283 3.22 7.13 -1.87
N GLU A 284 2.87 7.06 -3.14
CA GLU A 284 3.09 8.15 -4.08
C GLU A 284 1.88 8.33 -4.99
N MET A 285 1.41 9.56 -5.19
CA MET A 285 0.26 9.83 -6.04
C MET A 285 0.35 11.19 -6.74
N PRO A 286 -0.19 11.32 -7.96
CA PRO A 286 -0.24 12.59 -8.66
C PRO A 286 -1.23 13.54 -7.98
N LEU A 287 -0.83 14.80 -7.86
CA LEU A 287 -1.67 15.89 -7.39
C LEU A 287 -2.48 16.45 -8.56
N ARG A 288 -3.58 15.76 -8.89
CA ARG A 288 -4.55 16.21 -9.90
C ARG A 288 -5.69 16.96 -9.20
N ASP A 289 -6.06 18.13 -9.71
CA ASP A 289 -7.10 18.99 -9.12
C ASP A 289 -8.41 18.24 -8.81
N ALA A 290 -8.81 17.33 -9.71
CA ALA A 290 -10.02 16.51 -9.55
C ALA A 290 -10.00 15.56 -8.35
N TYR A 291 -8.80 15.18 -7.88
CA TYR A 291 -8.60 14.17 -6.84
C TYR A 291 -7.98 14.72 -5.55
N LEU A 292 -7.71 16.04 -5.47
CA LEU A 292 -7.21 16.67 -4.24
C LEU A 292 -8.11 16.41 -3.01
N PRO A 293 -9.45 16.41 -3.10
CA PRO A 293 -10.30 16.05 -1.96
C PRO A 293 -10.04 14.62 -1.45
N GLN A 294 -9.79 13.67 -2.35
CA GLN A 294 -9.51 12.27 -2.00
C GLN A 294 -8.13 12.12 -1.34
N VAL A 295 -7.13 12.91 -1.77
CA VAL A 295 -5.82 12.96 -1.12
C VAL A 295 -5.94 13.46 0.32
N GLU A 296 -6.72 14.52 0.55
CA GLU A 296 -6.95 15.06 1.89
C GLU A 296 -7.73 14.08 2.78
N GLU A 297 -8.77 13.45 2.23
CA GLU A 297 -9.51 12.40 2.94
C GLU A 297 -8.61 11.23 3.33
N LEU A 298 -7.74 10.77 2.43
CA LEU A 298 -6.78 9.71 2.71
C LEU A 298 -5.87 10.08 3.90
N ARG A 299 -5.31 11.29 3.92
CA ARG A 299 -4.46 11.77 5.02
C ARG A 299 -5.19 11.72 6.37
N GLN A 300 -6.43 12.20 6.41
CA GLN A 300 -7.25 12.18 7.62
C GLN A 300 -7.52 10.76 8.10
N ARG A 301 -7.87 9.85 7.19
CA ARG A 301 -8.14 8.44 7.49
C ARG A 301 -6.90 7.69 7.99
N MET A 302 -5.74 7.91 7.36
CA MET A 302 -4.46 7.35 7.81
C MET A 302 -4.15 7.83 9.25
N GLY A 303 -4.36 9.10 9.55
CA GLY A 303 -4.23 9.63 10.91
C GLY A 303 -5.24 9.03 11.90
N HIS A 304 -6.49 8.81 11.49
CA HIS A 304 -7.50 8.13 12.31
C HIS A 304 -7.15 6.66 12.60
N LEU A 305 -6.46 5.99 11.67
CA LEU A 305 -5.95 4.61 11.83
C LEU A 305 -4.75 4.52 12.80
N GLY A 306 -4.20 5.65 13.23
CA GLY A 306 -3.01 5.72 14.09
C GLY A 306 -1.69 5.66 13.32
N LEU A 307 -1.70 6.06 12.04
CA LEU A 307 -0.49 6.18 11.23
C LEU A 307 -0.02 7.63 11.20
N ALA A 308 1.26 7.85 11.49
CA ALA A 308 1.89 9.16 11.50
C ALA A 308 2.86 9.31 10.32
N VAL A 309 2.82 10.45 9.63
CA VAL A 309 3.78 10.78 8.57
C VAL A 309 5.14 11.06 9.21
N VAL A 310 6.18 10.36 8.76
CA VAL A 310 7.57 10.62 9.16
C VAL A 310 8.34 11.42 8.13
N GLU A 311 7.99 11.26 6.87
CA GLU A 311 8.64 11.94 5.76
C GLU A 311 7.63 12.10 4.62
N GLU A 312 7.64 13.26 3.98
CA GLU A 312 6.84 13.51 2.78
C GLU A 312 7.48 14.59 1.93
N GLY A 313 7.09 14.64 0.66
CA GLY A 313 7.56 15.66 -0.26
C GLY A 313 6.78 15.67 -1.57
N GLU A 314 7.09 16.66 -2.40
CA GLU A 314 6.56 16.76 -3.74
C GLU A 314 7.70 16.67 -4.76
N GLU A 315 7.44 15.99 -5.88
CA GLU A 315 8.34 15.89 -7.02
C GLU A 315 7.54 16.04 -8.31
N THR A 316 8.17 16.52 -9.38
CA THR A 316 7.51 16.60 -10.70
C THR A 316 8.19 15.62 -11.65
N GLY A 317 7.39 14.68 -12.15
CA GLY A 317 7.78 13.79 -13.23
C GLY A 317 7.16 14.22 -14.55
N TYR A 318 7.55 13.56 -15.63
CA TYR A 318 7.01 13.79 -16.96
C TYR A 318 6.40 12.49 -17.47
N ASP A 319 5.12 12.55 -17.80
CA ASP A 319 4.38 11.44 -18.37
C ASP A 319 4.42 11.52 -19.91
N ASP A 320 4.15 10.38 -20.55
CA ASP A 320 4.13 10.25 -22.01
C ASP A 320 2.89 10.87 -22.67
N TRP A 321 1.98 11.42 -21.86
CA TRP A 321 0.88 12.21 -22.37
C TRP A 321 1.44 13.50 -22.96
N GLU A 322 0.95 13.88 -24.15
CA GLU A 322 1.36 15.13 -24.76
C GLU A 322 0.46 16.27 -24.30
N THR A 323 1.07 17.41 -23.95
CA THR A 323 0.36 18.67 -23.81
C THR A 323 -0.13 19.14 -25.19
N ALA A 324 -1.03 20.13 -25.23
CA ALA A 324 -1.62 20.62 -26.50
C ALA A 324 -0.59 21.14 -27.52
N ASP A 325 0.65 21.40 -27.07
CA ASP A 325 1.80 21.83 -27.85
C ASP A 325 2.80 20.69 -28.18
N GLY A 326 2.49 19.43 -27.83
CA GLY A 326 3.33 18.24 -28.12
C GLY A 326 4.45 17.96 -27.10
N GLY A 327 4.55 18.77 -26.04
CA GLY A 327 5.48 18.58 -24.92
C GLY A 327 5.08 17.40 -24.02
N ALA A 328 6.01 16.88 -23.22
CA ALA A 328 5.67 15.85 -22.23
C ALA A 328 4.85 16.47 -21.07
N LEU A 329 3.79 15.79 -20.63
CA LEU A 329 2.92 16.28 -19.57
C LEU A 329 3.67 16.23 -18.23
N ALA A 330 3.98 17.39 -17.69
CA ALA A 330 4.48 17.50 -16.32
C ALA A 330 3.38 17.09 -15.33
N VAL A 331 3.72 16.16 -14.43
CA VAL A 331 2.83 15.66 -13.39
C VAL A 331 3.51 15.86 -12.05
N ARG A 332 2.92 16.72 -11.22
CA ARG A 332 3.35 16.92 -9.85
C ARG A 332 2.80 15.77 -9.00
N CYS A 333 3.68 15.09 -8.27
CA CYS A 333 3.36 13.98 -7.39
C CYS A 333 3.70 14.34 -5.95
N TRP A 334 2.88 13.87 -5.03
CA TRP A 334 3.17 13.88 -3.60
C TRP A 334 3.49 12.46 -3.16
N TRP A 335 4.54 12.31 -2.38
CA TRP A 335 4.93 11.06 -1.75
C TRP A 335 4.98 11.21 -0.23
N SER A 336 4.75 10.10 0.47
CA SER A 336 4.76 10.07 1.93
C SER A 336 5.14 8.69 2.46
N ALA A 337 5.87 8.67 3.55
CA ALA A 337 6.15 7.51 4.37
C ALA A 337 5.46 7.66 5.72
N TYR A 338 4.64 6.67 6.08
CA TYR A 338 3.95 6.57 7.36
C TYR A 338 4.59 5.48 8.22
N ILE A 339 4.49 5.68 9.53
CA ILE A 339 4.77 4.67 10.55
C ILE A 339 3.54 4.44 11.40
N ASP A 340 3.46 3.29 12.06
CA ASP A 340 2.59 3.12 13.22
C ASP A 340 3.04 4.11 14.31
N ASP A 341 2.11 4.90 14.86
CA ASP A 341 2.43 6.09 15.67
C ASP A 341 3.54 5.79 16.70
N PRO A 342 4.65 6.56 16.74
CA PRO A 342 5.77 6.21 17.61
C PRO A 342 5.40 6.22 19.09
N ILE A 343 4.37 6.96 19.49
CA ILE A 343 3.84 7.00 20.84
C ILE A 343 2.75 5.94 20.96
N SER A 344 2.98 4.89 21.76
CA SER A 344 2.03 3.77 21.89
C SER A 344 0.65 4.16 22.43
N SER A 345 0.52 5.29 23.14
CA SER A 345 -0.77 5.84 23.55
C SER A 345 -1.54 6.56 22.43
N ASP A 346 -0.82 7.01 21.39
CA ASP A 346 -1.39 7.67 20.22
C ASP A 346 -1.58 6.69 19.05
N ARG A 347 -0.92 5.50 19.12
CA ARG A 347 -1.36 4.30 18.40
C ARG A 347 -2.78 4.01 18.88
N LYS A 348 -3.76 4.45 18.12
CA LYS A 348 -5.14 4.05 18.32
C LYS A 348 -5.23 2.55 18.05
N VAL A 349 -4.98 1.75 19.07
CA VAL A 349 -5.77 0.54 19.28
C VAL A 349 -7.20 1.04 19.24
N GLU A 350 -8.07 0.49 18.39
CA GLU A 350 -9.49 0.81 18.42
C GLU A 350 -10.01 0.52 19.83
N ALA A 351 -9.99 1.53 20.68
CA ALA A 351 -10.50 1.46 22.02
C ALA A 351 -11.99 1.75 21.92
N HIS A 352 -12.79 0.68 21.94
CA HIS A 352 -14.23 0.80 21.98
C HIS A 352 -14.65 1.36 23.35
N ALA A 353 -15.29 2.53 23.36
CA ALA A 353 -15.89 3.07 24.57
C ALA A 353 -17.11 2.21 24.96
N GLY A 354 -16.89 1.22 25.82
CA GLY A 354 -17.90 0.26 26.23
C GLY A 354 -19.05 0.90 27.01
N GLN A 355 -20.29 0.52 26.66
CA GLN A 355 -21.46 0.72 27.52
C GLN A 355 -21.72 -0.57 28.29
N ALA A 356 -21.69 -0.48 29.62
CA ALA A 356 -21.83 -1.62 30.50
C ALA A 356 -23.20 -1.68 31.19
N PHE A 357 -23.75 -2.89 31.33
CA PHE A 357 -25.06 -3.15 31.93
C PHE A 357 -24.99 -4.31 32.93
N TYR A 358 -25.72 -4.19 34.04
CA TYR A 358 -25.84 -5.26 35.03
C TYR A 358 -26.96 -6.20 34.63
N ILE A 359 -26.61 -7.48 34.45
CA ILE A 359 -27.58 -8.54 34.16
C ILE A 359 -27.18 -9.81 34.91
N ASN A 360 -28.14 -10.68 35.19
CA ASN A 360 -27.84 -11.96 35.86
C ASN A 360 -26.85 -12.77 35.01
N TYR A 361 -25.73 -13.18 35.61
CA TYR A 361 -24.75 -13.97 34.89
C TYR A 361 -25.33 -15.36 34.56
N PRO A 362 -25.32 -15.80 33.29
CA PRO A 362 -25.95 -17.04 32.85
C PRO A 362 -25.12 -18.27 33.21
N GLU A 363 -25.14 -18.67 34.49
CA GLU A 363 -24.37 -19.81 35.01
C GLU A 363 -24.57 -21.10 34.19
N LEU A 364 -23.48 -21.85 34.00
CA LEU A 364 -23.54 -23.22 33.48
C LEU A 364 -24.26 -24.12 34.49
N ASP A 365 -24.93 -25.18 34.02
CA ASP A 365 -25.79 -26.03 34.86
C ASP A 365 -25.07 -26.56 36.11
N HIS A 366 -23.82 -26.99 35.95
CA HIS A 366 -23.00 -27.49 37.06
C HIS A 366 -22.50 -26.38 38.01
N MET A 367 -22.51 -25.12 37.59
CA MET A 367 -22.06 -23.95 38.36
C MET A 367 -23.19 -23.14 39.01
N LYS A 368 -24.46 -23.43 38.69
CA LYS A 368 -25.63 -22.71 39.25
C LYS A 368 -25.66 -22.62 40.78
N HIS A 369 -25.00 -23.54 41.47
CA HIS A 369 -24.89 -23.55 42.93
C HIS A 369 -24.02 -22.41 43.49
N LEU A 370 -23.11 -21.83 42.68
CA LEU A 370 -22.21 -20.74 43.09
C LEU A 370 -22.95 -19.41 43.34
N LYS A 371 -24.12 -19.20 42.70
CA LYS A 371 -24.98 -18.02 42.88
C LYS A 371 -24.21 -16.69 42.85
N ARG A 372 -23.33 -16.51 41.86
CA ARG A 372 -22.43 -15.34 41.77
C ARG A 372 -23.14 -14.00 41.52
N GLY A 373 -24.43 -14.02 41.18
CA GLY A 373 -25.28 -12.83 41.14
C GLY A 373 -25.18 -12.07 39.81
N LEU A 374 -25.17 -10.73 39.90
CA LEU A 374 -25.10 -9.87 38.72
C LEU A 374 -23.70 -9.94 38.08
N GLY A 375 -23.69 -10.25 36.79
CA GLY A 375 -22.55 -10.03 35.91
C GLY A 375 -22.62 -8.63 35.29
N LEU A 376 -21.50 -8.18 34.74
CA LEU A 376 -21.41 -6.93 33.99
C LEU A 376 -21.14 -7.28 32.52
N VAL A 377 -22.04 -6.89 31.62
CA VAL A 377 -21.86 -7.06 30.16
C VAL A 377 -21.52 -5.71 29.55
N THR A 378 -20.59 -5.67 28.59
CA THR A 378 -20.19 -4.45 27.88
C THR A 378 -20.29 -4.62 26.37
N THR A 379 -20.59 -3.54 25.66
CA THR A 379 -20.37 -3.46 24.21
C THR A 379 -18.87 -3.48 23.92
N ILE A 380 -18.46 -4.19 22.86
CA ILE A 380 -17.06 -4.28 22.43
C ILE A 380 -16.82 -3.90 20.95
N SER A 381 -17.90 -3.70 20.19
CA SER A 381 -17.87 -3.23 18.81
C SER A 381 -19.23 -2.59 18.50
N ASP A 382 -19.22 -1.48 17.74
CA ASP A 382 -20.44 -0.85 17.23
C ASP A 382 -21.00 -1.55 15.99
N ASN A 383 -20.14 -2.20 15.18
CA ASN A 383 -20.55 -2.86 13.95
C ASN A 383 -19.61 -4.04 13.57
N PRO A 384 -20.07 -5.30 13.60
CA PRO A 384 -21.39 -5.69 14.09
C PRO A 384 -21.50 -5.45 15.60
N PRO A 385 -22.67 -5.04 16.12
CA PRO A 385 -22.84 -4.79 17.54
C PRO A 385 -22.60 -6.08 18.33
N GLN A 386 -21.59 -6.07 19.20
CA GLN A 386 -21.19 -7.24 19.99
C GLN A 386 -21.16 -6.91 21.48
N LEU A 387 -21.55 -7.90 22.30
CA LEU A 387 -21.61 -7.82 23.76
C LEU A 387 -20.78 -8.95 24.38
N ASN A 388 -19.92 -8.61 25.33
CA ASN A 388 -19.10 -9.57 26.09
C ASN A 388 -19.19 -9.30 27.60
N TRP A 389 -18.93 -10.33 28.40
CA TRP A 389 -18.91 -10.25 29.87
C TRP A 389 -17.58 -9.73 30.36
N LEU A 390 -17.61 -8.76 31.27
CA LEU A 390 -16.42 -8.34 32.02
C LEU A 390 -16.17 -9.30 33.19
N TYR A 391 -14.92 -9.72 33.33
CA TYR A 391 -14.46 -10.62 34.38
C TYR A 391 -13.02 -10.33 34.76
N ALA A 392 -12.63 -10.64 36.00
CA ALA A 392 -11.22 -10.67 36.38
C ALA A 392 -10.68 -12.09 36.23
N ASP A 393 -9.59 -12.23 35.47
CA ASP A 393 -8.85 -13.47 35.32
C ASP A 393 -8.49 -14.02 36.72
N LYS A 394 -8.64 -15.33 36.91
CA LYS A 394 -8.48 -15.92 38.24
C LYS A 394 -7.02 -16.08 38.63
N ASP A 395 -6.13 -16.14 37.63
CA ASP A 395 -4.71 -16.41 37.77
C ASP A 395 -3.94 -15.09 37.63
N THR A 396 -4.26 -14.26 36.62
CA THR A 396 -3.54 -12.99 36.37
C THR A 396 -4.19 -11.79 37.03
N HIS A 397 -5.43 -11.89 37.49
CA HIS A 397 -6.20 -10.79 38.06
C HIS A 397 -6.50 -9.62 37.11
N GLU A 398 -6.09 -9.73 35.85
CA GLU A 398 -6.39 -8.75 34.81
C GLU A 398 -7.90 -8.75 34.52
N VAL A 399 -8.50 -7.57 34.37
CA VAL A 399 -9.90 -7.41 33.99
C VAL A 399 -9.99 -7.52 32.47
N LYS A 400 -10.67 -8.56 32.00
CA LYS A 400 -10.86 -8.90 30.60
C LYS A 400 -12.33 -8.88 30.23
N TYR A 401 -12.61 -9.00 28.94
CA TYR A 401 -13.95 -9.28 28.43
C TYR A 401 -13.95 -10.53 27.56
N GLY A 402 -15.07 -11.25 27.53
CA GLY A 402 -15.21 -12.45 26.70
C GLY A 402 -16.62 -13.01 26.70
N ASN A 403 -16.85 -14.01 25.87
CA ASN A 403 -18.11 -14.73 25.86
C ASN A 403 -18.26 -15.60 27.13
N ARG A 404 -19.45 -16.18 27.34
CA ARG A 404 -19.73 -16.97 28.55
C ARG A 404 -18.76 -18.13 28.79
N THR A 405 -18.32 -18.81 27.73
CA THR A 405 -17.42 -19.97 27.81
C THR A 405 -16.03 -19.54 28.28
N GLU A 406 -15.58 -18.37 27.84
CA GLU A 406 -14.31 -17.78 28.24
C GLU A 406 -14.39 -17.28 29.68
N SER A 407 -15.49 -16.62 30.06
CA SER A 407 -15.59 -15.95 31.36
C SER A 407 -15.94 -16.88 32.53
N CYS A 408 -16.62 -18.02 32.32
CA CYS A 408 -17.30 -18.74 33.41
C CYS A 408 -16.40 -19.32 34.52
N GLU A 409 -15.13 -19.59 34.23
CA GLU A 409 -14.15 -20.11 35.19
C GLU A 409 -13.48 -18.99 36.01
N HIS A 410 -13.72 -17.73 35.66
CA HIS A 410 -13.07 -16.56 36.25
C HIS A 410 -13.95 -15.85 37.28
N ALA A 411 -13.46 -14.72 37.81
CA ALA A 411 -14.23 -13.87 38.73
C ALA A 411 -15.21 -12.98 37.92
N VAL A 412 -16.40 -13.51 37.69
CA VAL A 412 -17.47 -12.89 36.87
C VAL A 412 -18.49 -12.07 37.67
N GLY A 413 -18.41 -12.07 39.00
CA GLY A 413 -19.34 -11.35 39.86
C GLY A 413 -19.31 -11.79 41.33
N PRO A 414 -20.14 -11.17 42.19
CA PRO A 414 -21.11 -10.15 41.84
C PRO A 414 -20.42 -8.83 41.50
N TRP A 415 -20.81 -8.25 40.36
CA TRP A 415 -20.53 -6.85 40.07
C TRP A 415 -21.58 -5.98 40.75
N ASP A 416 -21.18 -4.85 41.32
CA ASP A 416 -22.07 -3.85 41.90
C ASP A 416 -21.43 -2.45 41.87
N TRP A 417 -22.06 -1.46 42.50
CA TRP A 417 -21.46 -0.16 42.81
C TRP A 417 -21.22 0.00 44.32
N ARG A 418 -20.30 0.88 44.69
CA ARG A 418 -20.30 1.45 46.05
C ARG A 418 -21.51 2.36 46.24
N ASP A 419 -21.89 2.59 47.49
CA ASP A 419 -23.03 3.45 47.87
C ASP A 419 -22.93 4.90 47.35
N ASP A 420 -21.71 5.35 47.02
CA ASP A 420 -21.45 6.66 46.43
C ASP A 420 -21.69 6.72 44.91
N GLU A 421 -21.99 5.59 44.28
CA GLU A 421 -22.20 5.43 42.83
C GLU A 421 -21.03 5.93 41.96
N THR A 422 -19.82 6.01 42.53
CA THR A 422 -18.62 6.48 41.81
C THR A 422 -17.69 5.37 41.38
N THR A 423 -17.77 4.21 42.07
CA THR A 423 -16.81 3.12 41.88
C THR A 423 -17.55 1.79 41.77
N ILE A 424 -17.29 1.05 40.70
CA ILE A 424 -17.76 -0.33 40.55
C ILE A 424 -17.04 -1.25 41.55
N THR A 425 -17.69 -2.35 41.91
CA THR A 425 -17.11 -3.38 42.77
C THR A 425 -17.25 -4.74 42.11
N LEU A 426 -16.26 -5.60 42.32
CA LEU A 426 -16.30 -7.01 41.95
C LEU A 426 -16.10 -7.83 43.23
N GLU A 427 -16.92 -8.86 43.43
CA GLU A 427 -16.93 -9.64 44.68
C GLU A 427 -17.05 -8.76 45.93
N ARG A 428 -17.81 -7.65 45.83
CA ARG A 428 -17.98 -6.62 46.88
C ARG A 428 -16.69 -5.90 47.28
N LYS A 429 -15.68 -5.86 46.39
CA LYS A 429 -14.42 -5.15 46.57
C LYS A 429 -14.26 -4.13 45.43
N GLY A 430 -13.95 -2.88 45.76
CA GLY A 430 -13.71 -1.81 44.77
C GLY A 430 -12.24 -1.60 44.40
N ARG A 431 -11.38 -2.60 44.59
CA ARG A 431 -9.93 -2.41 44.44
C ARG A 431 -9.45 -2.74 43.04
N PHE A 432 -9.46 -1.73 42.18
CA PHE A 432 -8.89 -1.81 40.85
C PHE A 432 -7.62 -0.98 40.74
N LEU A 433 -6.66 -1.51 39.99
CA LEU A 433 -5.36 -0.90 39.74
C LEU A 433 -5.18 -0.74 38.24
N ALA A 434 -4.73 0.44 37.81
CA ALA A 434 -4.25 0.64 36.45
C ALA A 434 -2.77 0.29 36.41
N VAL A 435 -2.39 -0.70 35.61
CA VAL A 435 -1.01 -1.17 35.46
C VAL A 435 -0.54 -0.78 34.06
N LYS A 436 0.61 -0.11 33.98
CA LYS A 436 1.22 0.22 32.69
C LYS A 436 2.05 -0.97 32.19
N GLY A 437 1.69 -1.49 31.02
CA GLY A 437 2.44 -2.53 30.31
C GLY A 437 3.80 -2.03 29.80
N ASP A 438 4.68 -2.96 29.40
CA ASP A 438 6.02 -2.63 28.89
C ASP A 438 5.97 -1.93 27.52
N ASP A 439 4.90 -2.16 26.77
CA ASP A 439 4.58 -1.47 25.51
C ASP A 439 4.00 -0.06 25.73
N GLY A 440 3.77 0.32 26.99
CA GLY A 440 3.22 1.59 27.40
C GLY A 440 1.69 1.66 27.44
N SER A 441 1.00 0.57 27.10
CA SER A 441 -0.45 0.44 27.24
C SER A 441 -0.88 0.41 28.72
N TRP A 442 -2.17 0.65 28.97
CA TRP A 442 -2.74 0.64 30.31
C TRP A 442 -3.79 -0.47 30.42
N GLU A 443 -3.62 -1.31 31.42
CA GLU A 443 -4.51 -2.44 31.71
C GLU A 443 -5.13 -2.27 33.10
N VAL A 444 -6.33 -2.81 33.29
CA VAL A 444 -7.03 -2.75 34.57
C VAL A 444 -6.91 -4.10 35.25
N TYR A 445 -6.49 -4.11 36.51
CA TYR A 445 -6.34 -5.30 37.33
C TYR A 445 -7.21 -5.22 38.58
N PHE A 446 -7.71 -6.37 39.03
CA PHE A 446 -8.50 -6.52 40.24
C PHE A 446 -7.65 -7.07 41.40
N ASP A 447 -7.41 -6.25 42.42
CA ASP A 447 -6.68 -6.65 43.63
C ASP A 447 -7.56 -7.52 44.55
N ARG A 448 -7.79 -8.76 44.10
CA ARG A 448 -8.65 -9.74 44.79
C ARG A 448 -8.10 -10.12 46.17
N HIS A 449 -6.77 -10.19 46.32
CA HIS A 449 -6.08 -10.63 47.54
C HIS A 449 -5.71 -9.50 48.51
N ARG A 450 -5.86 -8.23 48.11
CA ARG A 450 -5.53 -7.04 48.91
C ARG A 450 -4.04 -6.86 49.18
N ASP A 451 -3.20 -7.39 48.30
CA ASP A 451 -1.74 -7.31 48.38
C ASP A 451 -1.16 -6.29 47.39
N GLY A 452 -2.02 -5.53 46.69
CA GLY A 452 -1.58 -4.60 45.66
C GLY A 452 -0.98 -5.32 44.45
N LEU A 453 -1.46 -6.52 44.14
CA LEU A 453 -0.99 -7.42 43.08
C LEU A 453 0.44 -7.92 43.30
N GLN A 454 1.01 -7.79 44.50
CA GLN A 454 2.37 -8.27 44.78
C GLN A 454 2.50 -9.74 44.41
N GLY A 455 1.64 -10.63 44.89
CA GLY A 455 1.73 -12.07 44.62
C GLY A 455 1.63 -12.44 43.14
N VAL A 456 0.93 -11.63 42.33
CA VAL A 456 0.75 -11.88 40.89
C VAL A 456 1.94 -11.32 40.09
N LEU A 457 2.36 -10.09 40.38
CA LEU A 457 3.46 -9.42 39.69
C LEU A 457 4.85 -9.98 40.08
N GLN A 458 5.00 -10.62 41.25
CA GLN A 458 6.25 -11.35 41.56
C GLN A 458 6.31 -12.72 40.85
N ALA A 459 5.18 -13.41 40.70
CA ALA A 459 5.12 -14.78 40.18
C ALA A 459 5.35 -14.87 38.67
N THR A 460 5.12 -13.79 37.93
CA THR A 460 5.46 -13.67 36.50
C THR A 460 6.96 -13.51 36.23
N GLY A 461 7.81 -13.47 37.26
CA GLY A 461 9.27 -13.38 37.11
C GLY A 461 9.81 -11.98 36.82
N GLU A 462 9.04 -10.92 37.10
CA GLU A 462 9.33 -9.55 36.65
C GLU A 462 9.75 -8.59 37.77
N ILE A 463 10.27 -9.08 38.90
CA ILE A 463 10.85 -8.20 39.93
C ILE A 463 12.36 -8.21 39.83
N GLY A 464 12.83 -7.37 38.91
CA GLY A 464 14.22 -7.01 38.73
C GLY A 464 14.38 -5.95 37.64
N GLN A 465 14.13 -4.68 37.98
CA GLN A 465 14.53 -3.49 37.21
C GLN A 465 13.75 -3.11 35.91
N SER A 466 12.46 -3.44 35.77
CA SER A 466 11.62 -2.92 34.67
C SER A 466 10.48 -2.03 35.20
N GLY A 467 10.15 -0.96 34.48
CA GLY A 467 9.42 0.22 34.95
C GLY A 467 7.90 0.16 34.88
N ARG A 468 7.28 -0.95 35.31
CA ARG A 468 5.82 -1.04 35.42
C ARG A 468 5.33 -0.29 36.67
N CYS A 469 4.55 0.77 36.47
CA CYS A 469 3.93 1.53 37.55
C CYS A 469 2.46 1.13 37.68
N ALA A 470 2.04 0.76 38.89
CA ALA A 470 0.64 0.49 39.22
C ALA A 470 0.02 1.67 40.00
N TYR A 471 -1.14 2.15 39.57
CA TYR A 471 -1.85 3.26 40.19
C TYR A 471 -3.21 2.80 40.69
N SER A 472 -3.57 3.23 41.90
CA SER A 472 -4.91 3.00 42.43
C SER A 472 -5.89 3.94 41.73
N ILE A 473 -6.89 3.35 41.07
CA ILE A 473 -7.94 4.09 40.37
C ILE A 473 -8.77 4.94 41.35
N GLU A 474 -8.78 4.61 42.65
CA GLU A 474 -9.50 5.36 43.70
C GLU A 474 -8.80 6.65 44.18
N LYS A 475 -7.49 6.83 43.94
CA LYS A 475 -6.70 7.89 44.59
C LYS A 475 -6.26 9.04 43.67
N ASP A 476 -6.44 8.92 42.36
CA ASP A 476 -5.96 9.92 41.40
C ASP A 476 -7.03 10.19 40.31
N SER A 477 -8.17 10.75 40.75
CA SER A 477 -9.32 11.10 39.90
C SER A 477 -9.04 12.15 38.82
N SER A 478 -7.79 12.65 38.74
CA SER A 478 -7.34 13.62 37.74
C SER A 478 -6.75 12.99 36.48
N ARG A 479 -6.52 11.66 36.46
CA ARG A 479 -5.74 11.00 35.39
C ARG A 479 -6.41 9.78 34.72
N ALA A 480 -7.51 9.27 35.25
CA ALA A 480 -8.24 8.16 34.65
C ALA A 480 -9.74 8.36 34.83
N ASP A 481 -10.36 9.08 33.89
CA ASP A 481 -11.82 9.18 33.82
C ASP A 481 -12.32 7.94 33.06
N LEU A 482 -12.63 6.86 33.78
CA LEU A 482 -13.16 5.62 33.19
C LEU A 482 -14.62 5.75 32.71
N GLY A 483 -15.21 6.96 32.71
CA GLY A 483 -16.40 7.27 31.92
C GLY A 483 -17.68 6.47 32.23
N LEU A 484 -17.69 5.62 33.27
CA LEU A 484 -18.86 4.84 33.66
C LEU A 484 -19.83 5.75 34.41
N LYS A 485 -20.71 6.44 33.67
CA LYS A 485 -21.86 7.14 34.25
C LYS A 485 -23.07 6.21 34.22
N LYS A 486 -23.69 6.02 35.39
CA LYS A 486 -25.00 5.36 35.52
C LYS A 486 -26.02 6.15 34.69
N LYS A 487 -26.63 5.50 33.69
CA LYS A 487 -27.82 6.01 32.99
C LYS A 487 -29.08 5.50 33.65
#